data_AF-A0A0Q0YKW4-F1
#
_entry.id   AF-A0A0Q0YKW4-F1
#
_cell.length_a   1.000
_cell.length_b   1.000
_cell.length_c   1.000
_cell.angle_alpha   90.00
_cell.angle_beta   90.00
_cell.angle_gamma   90.00
#
_symmetry.space_group_name_H-M   'P 1'
#
loop_
_entity.id
_entity.type
_entity.pdbx_description
1 polymer ?
#
loop_
_entity_poly.entity_id
_entity_poly.type
_entity_poly.pdbx_seq_one_letter_code
_entity_poly.pdbx_strand_id
1 'polypeptide(L)'
;MLGNFYGEFVKYGGSDGNSLGIVLTPHHITDLMSELIDVNCDDVVLDPTAGSASFLIAAMRQMFNDAVVRFKEDSDKLEGKLNEIKRFQLHGVELQEKLFAVGTTNMILRGDGKANFQRNSIFDVTRDGFFPYDPERPGRLEGFTKVLMNPPYSQSKDKTTRHLSELSFISYALDLLEVRGRLAAIVPQSAMVGKTREDKALKAAIMKKHTLDAVLTMNPDTFHGIGTHVVVALFTAGVPHPEHKKTAFIDFKDDGYKVRQHVGLVDDGRAEDRRKHLMSVFNDGVPDDTHFIVRTEVTATDEWQHSYFYFNDQPPTEEEFLSTVADYVTWQVNMHTHGLGDLITPAKDVEKDVK
;
A
#
# COMPACT_ATOMS: atom_id res chain seq x y z
N MET A 1 -25.84 2.83 -3.67
CA MET A 1 -26.09 4.27 -3.41
C MET A 1 -25.77 4.67 -1.97
N LEU A 2 -26.42 4.13 -0.92
CA LEU A 2 -26.10 4.51 0.49
C LEU A 2 -24.63 4.34 0.88
N GLY A 3 -23.98 3.23 0.49
CA GLY A 3 -22.57 3.00 0.81
C GLY A 3 -21.56 3.94 0.10
N ASN A 4 -21.97 4.65 -0.96
CA ASN A 4 -21.14 5.68 -1.58
C ASN A 4 -21.28 7.01 -0.83
N PHE A 5 -22.50 7.33 -0.35
CA PHE A 5 -22.75 8.51 0.48
C PHE A 5 -22.05 8.46 1.84
N TYR A 6 -21.94 7.28 2.45
CA TYR A 6 -21.25 7.14 3.74
C TYR A 6 -19.73 7.34 3.61
N GLY A 7 -19.09 6.88 2.53
CA GLY A 7 -17.67 7.13 2.29
C GLY A 7 -17.36 8.63 2.21
N GLU A 8 -18.22 9.39 1.53
CA GLU A 8 -18.13 10.85 1.51
C GLU A 8 -18.47 11.48 2.86
N PHE A 9 -19.43 10.94 3.59
CA PHE A 9 -19.75 11.42 4.94
C PHE A 9 -18.61 11.19 5.94
N VAL A 10 -17.84 10.10 5.84
CA VAL A 10 -16.65 9.90 6.68
C VAL A 10 -15.53 10.85 6.28
N LYS A 11 -15.37 11.11 4.98
CA LYS A 11 -14.38 12.05 4.45
C LYS A 11 -14.69 13.51 4.83
N TYR A 12 -15.96 13.89 4.91
CA TYR A 12 -16.42 15.28 5.13
C TYR A 12 -17.14 15.53 6.48
N GLY A 13 -17.47 14.50 7.26
CA GLY A 13 -18.26 14.59 8.49
C GLY A 13 -17.50 15.09 9.71
N GLY A 14 -16.21 15.43 9.57
CA GLY A 14 -15.48 16.22 10.54
C GLY A 14 -15.67 17.70 10.26
N SER A 15 -16.63 18.35 10.92
CA SER A 15 -16.81 19.80 10.90
C SER A 15 -15.61 20.61 11.46
N ASP A 16 -14.56 19.93 11.91
CA ASP A 16 -13.24 20.48 12.22
C ASP A 16 -12.21 19.53 11.60
N GLY A 17 -11.61 19.90 10.47
CA GLY A 17 -10.65 19.07 9.75
C GLY A 17 -9.73 18.29 10.70
N ASN A 18 -9.75 16.95 10.57
CA ASN A 18 -9.00 16.00 11.41
C ASN A 18 -9.47 15.74 12.87
N SER A 19 -10.77 15.72 13.19
CA SER A 19 -11.19 15.27 14.53
C SER A 19 -10.81 13.81 14.90
N LEU A 20 -10.42 12.97 13.92
CA LEU A 20 -9.96 11.60 14.15
C LEU A 20 -8.51 11.31 13.72
N GLY A 21 -7.87 12.19 12.95
CA GLY A 21 -6.51 11.95 12.41
C GLY A 21 -6.38 10.69 11.54
N ILE A 22 -7.49 10.19 11.00
CA ILE A 22 -7.54 8.94 10.23
C ILE A 22 -7.23 9.24 8.77
N VAL A 23 -6.22 8.53 8.27
CA VAL A 23 -5.79 8.58 6.88
C VAL A 23 -6.46 7.42 6.16
N LEU A 24 -7.41 7.73 5.28
CA LEU A 24 -8.08 6.70 4.48
C LEU A 24 -7.34 6.48 3.17
N THR A 25 -7.12 5.21 2.82
CA THR A 25 -6.58 4.84 1.51
C THR A 25 -7.55 5.26 0.40
N PRO A 26 -7.14 6.08 -0.57
CA PRO A 26 -7.99 6.48 -1.69
C PRO A 26 -8.51 5.28 -2.48
N HIS A 27 -9.73 5.40 -3.02
CA HIS A 27 -10.37 4.29 -3.74
C HIS A 27 -9.57 3.81 -4.95
N HIS A 28 -8.96 4.72 -5.71
CA HIS A 28 -8.17 4.32 -6.88
C HIS A 28 -6.97 3.45 -6.51
N ILE A 29 -6.40 3.67 -5.32
CA ILE A 29 -5.31 2.86 -4.75
C ILE A 29 -5.82 1.51 -4.25
N THR A 30 -6.94 1.48 -3.50
CA THR A 30 -7.49 0.20 -3.02
C THR A 30 -7.85 -0.72 -4.18
N ASP A 31 -8.40 -0.14 -5.24
CA ASP A 31 -8.76 -0.83 -6.46
C ASP A 31 -7.51 -1.25 -7.25
N LEU A 32 -6.48 -0.41 -7.32
CA LEU A 32 -5.24 -0.73 -8.01
C LEU A 32 -4.55 -1.93 -7.35
N MET A 33 -4.44 -1.91 -6.02
CA MET A 33 -3.76 -2.98 -5.28
C MET A 33 -4.49 -4.32 -5.40
N SER A 34 -5.83 -4.34 -5.38
CA SER A 34 -6.60 -5.58 -5.57
C SER A 34 -6.43 -6.16 -6.99
N GLU A 35 -6.27 -5.29 -7.98
CA GLU A 35 -6.01 -5.67 -9.37
C GLU A 35 -4.57 -6.16 -9.58
N LEU A 36 -3.58 -5.50 -8.96
CA LEU A 36 -2.15 -5.88 -9.03
C LEU A 36 -1.84 -7.27 -8.46
N ILE A 37 -2.61 -7.72 -7.47
CA ILE A 37 -2.47 -9.07 -6.92
C ILE A 37 -3.48 -10.06 -7.49
N ASP A 38 -4.25 -9.68 -8.52
CA ASP A 38 -5.22 -10.53 -9.21
C ASP A 38 -6.24 -11.18 -8.23
N VAL A 39 -6.95 -10.35 -7.48
CA VAL A 39 -8.10 -10.79 -6.67
C VAL A 39 -9.21 -11.28 -7.60
N ASN A 40 -9.74 -12.48 -7.35
CA ASN A 40 -10.81 -13.10 -8.12
C ASN A 40 -11.84 -13.78 -7.20
N CYS A 41 -12.94 -14.29 -7.77
CA CYS A 41 -14.06 -14.79 -6.98
C CYS A 41 -13.72 -15.99 -6.09
N ASP A 42 -12.62 -16.72 -6.32
CA ASP A 42 -12.23 -17.90 -5.53
C ASP A 42 -11.29 -17.59 -4.37
N ASP A 43 -10.85 -16.33 -4.23
CA ASP A 43 -9.89 -15.93 -3.22
C ASP A 43 -10.48 -15.75 -1.82
N VAL A 44 -9.67 -15.99 -0.79
CA VAL A 44 -9.96 -15.59 0.59
C VAL A 44 -9.05 -14.42 0.93
N VAL A 45 -9.66 -13.26 1.16
CA VAL A 45 -8.98 -11.98 1.32
C VAL A 45 -8.94 -11.57 2.78
N LEU A 46 -7.75 -11.23 3.25
CA LEU A 46 -7.51 -10.62 4.56
C LEU A 46 -7.06 -9.17 4.42
N ASP A 47 -7.67 -8.29 5.21
CA ASP A 47 -7.11 -6.98 5.54
C ASP A 47 -6.76 -6.95 7.04
N PRO A 48 -5.47 -7.12 7.40
CA PRO A 48 -5.03 -7.21 8.80
C PRO A 48 -5.11 -5.88 9.56
N THR A 49 -5.34 -4.76 8.87
CA THR A 49 -5.34 -3.40 9.42
C THR A 49 -6.43 -2.58 8.73
N ALA A 50 -7.68 -3.06 8.84
CA ALA A 50 -8.68 -2.73 7.84
C ALA A 50 -9.24 -1.32 7.91
N GLY A 51 -9.10 -0.62 9.04
CA GLY A 51 -9.62 0.72 9.22
C GLY A 51 -11.11 0.80 8.86
N SER A 52 -11.43 1.60 7.84
CA SER A 52 -12.79 1.76 7.31
C SER A 52 -13.25 0.64 6.35
N ALA A 53 -12.50 -0.46 6.26
CA ALA A 53 -12.71 -1.62 5.39
C ALA A 53 -12.64 -1.32 3.87
N SER A 54 -11.89 -0.29 3.46
CA SER A 54 -11.85 0.14 2.05
C SER A 54 -11.24 -0.90 1.12
N PHE A 55 -10.19 -1.63 1.54
CA PHE A 55 -9.65 -2.74 0.74
C PHE A 55 -10.59 -3.94 0.65
N LEU A 56 -11.26 -4.30 1.75
CA LEU A 56 -12.24 -5.41 1.72
C LEU A 56 -13.37 -5.12 0.74
N ILE A 57 -13.79 -3.86 0.64
CA ILE A 57 -14.82 -3.48 -0.33
C ILE A 57 -14.28 -3.51 -1.76
N ALA A 58 -13.06 -3.00 -1.99
CA ALA A 58 -12.44 -3.06 -3.30
C ALA A 58 -12.30 -4.52 -3.79
N ALA A 59 -11.84 -5.41 -2.90
CA ALA A 59 -11.78 -6.84 -3.13
C ALA A 59 -13.17 -7.43 -3.42
N MET A 60 -14.16 -7.21 -2.57
CA MET A 60 -15.53 -7.69 -2.77
C MET A 60 -16.08 -7.30 -4.15
N ARG A 61 -15.87 -6.05 -4.57
CA ARG A 61 -16.32 -5.56 -5.87
C ARG A 61 -15.62 -6.28 -7.02
N GLN A 62 -14.31 -6.48 -6.93
CA GLN A 62 -13.55 -7.21 -7.94
C GLN A 62 -13.99 -8.68 -8.03
N MET A 63 -14.19 -9.34 -6.88
CA MET A 63 -14.67 -10.71 -6.78
C MET A 63 -16.08 -10.88 -7.35
N PHE A 64 -16.97 -9.91 -7.12
CA PHE A 64 -18.32 -9.93 -7.69
C PHE A 64 -18.28 -9.75 -9.21
N ASN A 65 -17.46 -8.82 -9.72
CA ASN A 65 -17.31 -8.62 -11.15
C ASN A 65 -16.81 -9.89 -11.84
N ASP A 66 -15.78 -10.54 -11.28
CA ASP A 66 -15.25 -11.80 -11.80
C ASP A 66 -16.28 -12.94 -11.72
N ALA A 67 -17.04 -13.05 -10.62
CA ALA A 67 -18.12 -14.03 -10.49
C ALA A 67 -19.23 -13.82 -11.55
N VAL A 68 -19.64 -12.57 -11.79
CA VAL A 68 -20.64 -12.24 -12.83
C VAL A 68 -20.15 -12.64 -14.21
N VAL A 69 -18.86 -12.46 -14.50
CA VAL A 69 -18.27 -12.88 -15.78
C VAL A 69 -18.24 -14.41 -15.89
N ARG A 70 -17.76 -15.13 -14.87
CA ARG A 70 -17.58 -16.59 -14.89
C ARG A 70 -18.89 -17.38 -14.85
N PHE A 71 -19.91 -16.88 -14.16
CA PHE A 71 -21.18 -17.57 -13.93
C PHE A 71 -22.37 -16.91 -14.63
N LYS A 72 -22.11 -16.08 -15.65
CA LYS A 72 -23.12 -15.31 -16.39
C LYS A 72 -24.31 -16.15 -16.90
N GLU A 73 -24.05 -17.40 -17.26
CA GLU A 73 -25.05 -18.32 -17.84
C GLU A 73 -25.82 -19.15 -16.80
N ASP A 74 -25.42 -19.10 -15.52
CA ASP A 74 -25.96 -19.93 -14.44
C ASP A 74 -26.28 -19.06 -13.23
N SER A 75 -27.53 -18.57 -13.18
CA SER A 75 -27.97 -17.62 -12.15
C SER A 75 -27.92 -18.22 -10.75
N ASP A 76 -28.16 -19.52 -10.60
CA ASP A 76 -28.14 -20.21 -9.30
C ASP A 76 -26.69 -20.32 -8.79
N LYS A 77 -25.73 -20.67 -9.66
CA LYS A 77 -24.30 -20.67 -9.31
C LYS A 77 -23.80 -19.26 -8.99
N LEU A 78 -24.22 -18.26 -9.77
CA LEU A 78 -23.86 -16.87 -9.51
C LEU A 78 -24.35 -16.43 -8.12
N GLU A 79 -25.62 -16.65 -7.81
CA GLU A 79 -26.18 -16.30 -6.50
C GLU A 79 -25.47 -17.05 -5.36
N GLY A 80 -25.24 -18.36 -5.53
CA GLY A 80 -24.47 -19.17 -4.59
C GLY A 80 -23.07 -18.61 -4.35
N LYS A 81 -22.37 -18.22 -5.41
CA LYS A 81 -21.01 -17.68 -5.30
C LYS A 81 -20.97 -16.30 -4.64
N LEU A 82 -21.89 -15.41 -4.98
CA LEU A 82 -21.99 -14.09 -4.34
C LEU A 82 -22.28 -14.23 -2.84
N ASN A 83 -23.11 -15.21 -2.45
CA ASN A 83 -23.38 -15.52 -1.05
C ASN A 83 -22.16 -16.14 -0.34
N GLU A 84 -21.37 -16.97 -1.03
CA GLU A 84 -20.12 -17.52 -0.50
C GLU A 84 -19.10 -16.42 -0.20
N ILE A 85 -18.90 -15.49 -1.15
CA ILE A 85 -17.96 -14.37 -1.01
C ILE A 85 -18.28 -13.55 0.24
N LYS A 86 -19.54 -13.09 0.32
CA LYS A 86 -20.11 -12.31 1.43
C LYS A 86 -19.93 -12.97 2.79
N ARG A 87 -20.24 -14.26 2.88
CA ARG A 87 -20.27 -14.94 4.18
C ARG A 87 -18.88 -15.34 4.68
N PHE A 88 -17.95 -15.63 3.78
CA PHE A 88 -16.78 -16.41 4.17
C PHE A 88 -15.44 -15.97 3.59
N GLN A 89 -15.41 -15.19 2.51
CA GLN A 89 -14.17 -14.94 1.78
C GLN A 89 -13.52 -13.59 2.11
N LEU A 90 -14.18 -12.73 2.90
CA LEU A 90 -13.66 -11.42 3.28
C LEU A 90 -13.44 -11.39 4.79
N HIS A 91 -12.22 -11.11 5.21
CA HIS A 91 -11.79 -11.08 6.62
C HIS A 91 -11.03 -9.81 6.92
N GLY A 92 -11.33 -9.17 8.05
CA GLY A 92 -10.61 -7.97 8.47
C GLY A 92 -10.31 -7.94 9.95
N VAL A 93 -9.27 -7.21 10.32
CA VAL A 93 -8.93 -6.93 11.72
C VAL A 93 -8.69 -5.43 11.89
N GLU A 94 -9.27 -4.84 12.92
CA GLU A 94 -9.05 -3.44 13.27
C GLU A 94 -8.99 -3.27 14.79
N LEU A 95 -7.91 -2.66 15.28
CA LEU A 95 -7.67 -2.51 16.72
C LEU A 95 -8.49 -1.36 17.32
N GLN A 96 -8.63 -0.25 16.60
CA GLN A 96 -9.26 0.97 17.10
C GLN A 96 -10.78 0.87 17.01
N GLU A 97 -11.45 0.99 18.15
CA GLU A 97 -12.92 0.87 18.26
C GLU A 97 -13.70 1.77 17.30
N LYS A 98 -13.30 3.03 17.15
CA LYS A 98 -13.99 3.98 16.26
C LYS A 98 -13.87 3.56 14.80
N LEU A 99 -12.67 3.17 14.36
CA LEU A 99 -12.43 2.68 13.01
C LEU A 99 -13.17 1.38 12.74
N PHE A 100 -13.11 0.45 13.69
CA PHE A 100 -13.84 -0.80 13.61
C PHE A 100 -15.35 -0.58 13.43
N ALA A 101 -15.95 0.37 14.18
CA ALA A 101 -17.36 0.71 14.03
C ALA A 101 -17.67 1.29 12.63
N VAL A 102 -16.80 2.18 12.12
CA VAL A 102 -16.92 2.76 10.77
C VAL A 102 -16.80 1.69 9.68
N GLY A 103 -15.78 0.83 9.77
CA GLY A 103 -15.56 -0.26 8.81
C GLY A 103 -16.70 -1.30 8.83
N THR A 104 -17.17 -1.67 10.03
CA THR A 104 -18.33 -2.58 10.17
C THR A 104 -19.57 -2.00 9.52
N THR A 105 -19.84 -0.71 9.77
CA THR A 105 -20.96 0.00 9.16
C THR A 105 -20.82 0.03 7.63
N ASN A 106 -19.62 0.30 7.12
CA ASN A 106 -19.32 0.27 5.69
C ASN A 106 -19.60 -1.08 5.03
N MET A 107 -19.15 -2.18 5.64
CA MET A 107 -19.37 -3.53 5.13
C MET A 107 -20.87 -3.89 5.13
N ILE A 108 -21.58 -3.58 6.22
CA ILE A 108 -23.03 -3.81 6.34
C ILE A 108 -23.80 -3.03 5.26
N LEU A 109 -23.52 -1.73 5.10
CA LEU A 109 -24.19 -0.88 4.12
C LEU A 109 -23.94 -1.31 2.66
N ARG A 110 -22.87 -2.07 2.40
CA ARG A 110 -22.53 -2.61 1.08
C ARG A 110 -22.96 -4.08 0.91
N GLY A 111 -23.68 -4.64 1.88
CA GLY A 111 -24.38 -5.91 1.75
C GLY A 111 -23.49 -7.14 1.90
N ASP A 112 -22.40 -7.02 2.66
CA ASP A 112 -21.49 -8.12 3.00
C ASP A 112 -22.19 -9.26 3.78
N GLY A 113 -23.30 -8.97 4.48
CA GLY A 113 -24.20 -9.99 5.01
C GLY A 113 -23.71 -10.76 6.25
N LYS A 114 -22.40 -10.92 6.47
CA LYS A 114 -21.80 -11.44 7.71
C LYS A 114 -20.31 -11.06 7.75
N ALA A 115 -19.98 -9.88 8.26
CA ALA A 115 -18.61 -9.42 8.25
C ALA A 115 -17.74 -10.29 9.18
N ASN A 116 -16.76 -11.02 8.62
CA ASN A 116 -15.66 -11.61 9.40
C ASN A 116 -14.67 -10.50 9.79
N PHE A 117 -15.19 -9.44 10.41
CA PHE A 117 -14.47 -8.25 10.79
C PHE A 117 -14.32 -8.23 12.31
N GLN A 118 -13.09 -8.22 12.80
CA GLN A 118 -12.79 -8.41 14.21
C GLN A 118 -12.14 -7.16 14.83
N ARG A 119 -12.63 -6.78 16.02
CA ARG A 119 -12.00 -5.72 16.83
C ARG A 119 -10.86 -6.30 17.66
N ASN A 120 -9.68 -6.42 17.09
CA ASN A 120 -8.52 -7.03 17.75
C ASN A 120 -7.20 -6.49 17.23
N SER A 121 -6.09 -6.85 17.88
CA SER A 121 -4.75 -6.76 17.30
C SER A 121 -4.55 -7.94 16.37
N ILE A 122 -4.05 -7.71 15.16
CA ILE A 122 -3.76 -8.79 14.22
C ILE A 122 -2.77 -9.82 14.79
N PHE A 123 -1.85 -9.38 15.66
CA PHE A 123 -0.86 -10.27 16.29
C PHE A 123 -1.46 -11.24 17.32
N ASP A 124 -2.70 -10.97 17.76
CA ASP A 124 -3.40 -11.74 18.79
C ASP A 124 -4.51 -12.65 18.20
N VAL A 125 -4.81 -12.54 16.91
CA VAL A 125 -5.81 -13.39 16.24
C VAL A 125 -5.17 -14.70 15.80
N THR A 126 -5.72 -15.83 16.26
CA THR A 126 -5.28 -17.15 15.84
C THR A 126 -5.97 -17.60 14.56
N ARG A 127 -5.41 -18.61 13.88
CA ARG A 127 -6.05 -19.26 12.72
C ARG A 127 -7.47 -19.74 13.04
N ASP A 128 -7.67 -20.35 14.20
CA ASP A 128 -8.99 -20.79 14.68
C ASP A 128 -9.95 -19.62 14.93
N GLY A 129 -9.42 -18.44 15.26
CA GLY A 129 -10.19 -17.20 15.37
C GLY A 129 -10.67 -16.65 14.02
N PHE A 130 -9.94 -16.90 12.93
CA PHE A 130 -10.36 -16.55 11.57
C PHE A 130 -11.30 -17.57 10.94
N PHE A 131 -11.03 -18.86 11.18
CA PHE A 131 -11.75 -19.97 10.58
C PHE A 131 -12.34 -20.87 11.68
N PRO A 132 -13.35 -20.38 12.42
CA PRO A 132 -14.02 -21.21 13.42
C PRO A 132 -14.69 -22.40 12.74
N TYR A 133 -14.77 -23.53 13.45
CA TYR A 133 -15.45 -24.72 12.95
C TYR A 133 -16.92 -24.39 12.62
N ASP A 134 -17.30 -24.60 11.36
CA ASP A 134 -18.66 -24.43 10.87
C ASP A 134 -19.24 -25.80 10.45
N PRO A 135 -20.24 -26.35 11.18
CA PRO A 135 -20.90 -27.60 10.82
C PRO A 135 -21.59 -27.56 9.45
N GLU A 136 -22.01 -26.38 8.98
CA GLU A 136 -22.63 -26.20 7.66
C GLU A 136 -21.58 -26.20 6.53
N ARG A 137 -20.29 -26.13 6.88
CA ARG A 137 -19.19 -26.13 5.93
C ARG A 137 -18.01 -26.96 6.46
N PRO A 138 -18.12 -28.30 6.49
CA PRO A 138 -17.03 -29.18 6.90
C PRO A 138 -15.86 -29.07 5.91
N GLY A 139 -14.87 -28.25 6.27
CA GLY A 139 -13.53 -28.19 5.69
C GLY A 139 -13.39 -27.51 4.33
N ARG A 140 -13.52 -26.17 4.22
CA ARG A 140 -13.13 -25.55 2.94
C ARG A 140 -12.60 -24.11 2.85
N LEU A 141 -12.23 -23.45 3.93
CA LEU A 141 -11.30 -22.31 3.82
C LEU A 141 -10.32 -22.43 4.98
N GLU A 142 -9.11 -22.87 4.66
CA GLU A 142 -8.09 -23.14 5.65
C GLU A 142 -7.03 -22.02 5.71
N GLY A 143 -7.04 -21.08 4.77
CA GLY A 143 -6.11 -19.98 4.80
C GLY A 143 -6.49 -18.85 3.86
N PHE A 144 -5.69 -17.80 3.92
CA PHE A 144 -5.84 -16.62 3.09
C PHE A 144 -5.05 -16.81 1.80
N THR A 145 -5.66 -16.47 0.67
CA THR A 145 -4.98 -16.46 -0.64
C THR A 145 -4.49 -15.07 -1.00
N LYS A 146 -5.13 -14.01 -0.47
CA LYS A 146 -4.77 -12.61 -0.74
C LYS A 146 -4.73 -11.79 0.55
N VAL A 147 -3.75 -10.90 0.65
CA VAL A 147 -3.70 -9.83 1.65
C VAL A 147 -3.62 -8.48 0.96
N LEU A 148 -4.48 -7.55 1.39
CA LEU A 148 -4.44 -6.13 1.02
C LEU A 148 -4.35 -5.32 2.31
N MET A 149 -3.33 -4.46 2.46
CA MET A 149 -3.12 -3.76 3.72
C MET A 149 -2.52 -2.37 3.58
N ASN A 150 -2.92 -1.48 4.49
CA ASN A 150 -2.26 -0.21 4.79
C ASN A 150 -2.00 -0.17 6.31
N PRO A 151 -0.86 -0.70 6.79
CA PRO A 151 -0.60 -0.81 8.22
C PRO A 151 -0.40 0.59 8.83
N PRO A 152 -0.57 0.75 10.16
CA PRO A 152 -0.33 2.04 10.81
C PRO A 152 1.14 2.45 10.67
N TYR A 153 1.38 3.70 10.25
CA TYR A 153 2.74 4.19 9.99
C TYR A 153 3.47 4.60 11.26
N SER A 154 4.80 4.45 11.27
CA SER A 154 5.71 4.98 12.29
C SER A 154 5.38 4.56 13.73
N GLN A 155 4.84 3.35 13.90
CA GLN A 155 4.52 2.81 15.23
C GLN A 155 5.77 2.29 15.97
N SER A 156 6.81 1.90 15.23
CA SER A 156 8.10 1.49 15.79
C SER A 156 8.94 2.72 16.19
N LYS A 157 8.76 3.21 17.42
CA LYS A 157 9.45 4.40 17.95
C LYS A 157 10.69 4.07 18.79
N ASP A 158 10.70 2.91 19.42
CA ASP A 158 11.73 2.47 20.36
C ASP A 158 11.88 0.95 20.35
N LYS A 159 12.69 0.40 21.27
CA LYS A 159 12.94 -1.04 21.37
C LYS A 159 11.69 -1.86 21.73
N THR A 160 10.73 -1.29 22.47
CA THR A 160 9.53 -2.03 22.91
C THR A 160 8.47 -2.10 21.82
N THR A 161 8.45 -1.10 20.93
CA THR A 161 7.50 -0.98 19.82
C THR A 161 8.03 -1.47 18.46
N ARG A 162 9.25 -2.01 18.38
CA ARG A 162 9.85 -2.52 17.13
C ARG A 162 8.99 -3.53 16.37
N HIS A 163 8.27 -4.38 17.09
CA HIS A 163 7.39 -5.38 16.51
C HIS A 163 6.19 -4.78 15.75
N LEU A 164 5.96 -3.47 15.90
CA LEU A 164 4.91 -2.71 15.20
C LEU A 164 5.44 -1.97 13.97
N SER A 165 6.64 -2.28 13.47
CA SER A 165 7.13 -1.72 12.21
C SER A 165 6.29 -2.20 11.02
N GLU A 166 6.26 -1.42 9.94
CA GLU A 166 5.53 -1.77 8.72
C GLU A 166 6.03 -3.10 8.12
N LEU A 167 7.35 -3.36 8.16
CA LEU A 167 7.92 -4.64 7.76
C LEU A 167 7.48 -5.79 8.67
N SER A 168 7.24 -5.54 9.97
CA SER A 168 6.75 -6.56 10.91
C SER A 168 5.33 -6.97 10.59
N PHE A 169 4.46 -6.00 10.27
CA PHE A 169 3.11 -6.27 9.78
C PHE A 169 3.13 -7.06 8.46
N ILE A 170 3.99 -6.67 7.51
CA ILE A 170 4.16 -7.41 6.24
C ILE A 170 4.61 -8.85 6.51
N SER A 171 5.66 -9.03 7.32
CA SER A 171 6.18 -10.37 7.63
C SER A 171 5.13 -11.26 8.31
N TYR A 172 4.37 -10.71 9.25
CA TYR A 172 3.32 -11.45 9.94
C TYR A 172 2.18 -11.83 8.97
N ALA A 173 1.73 -10.88 8.14
CA ALA A 173 0.68 -11.13 7.16
C ALA A 173 1.09 -12.15 6.09
N LEU A 174 2.37 -12.19 5.70
CA LEU A 174 2.91 -13.23 4.82
C LEU A 174 2.88 -14.62 5.45
N ASP A 175 3.12 -14.74 6.76
CA ASP A 175 3.04 -16.01 7.49
C ASP A 175 1.58 -16.49 7.66
N LEU A 176 0.57 -15.62 7.49
CA LEU A 176 -0.85 -15.98 7.49
C LEU A 176 -1.38 -16.48 6.13
N LEU A 177 -0.68 -16.17 5.05
CA LEU A 177 -1.06 -16.55 3.70
C LEU A 177 -0.76 -18.02 3.42
N GLU A 178 -1.59 -18.65 2.60
CA GLU A 178 -1.29 -19.95 2.01
C GLU A 178 -0.07 -19.87 1.10
N VAL A 179 0.54 -21.03 0.82
CA VAL A 179 1.68 -21.12 -0.11
C VAL A 179 1.25 -20.61 -1.48
N ARG A 180 2.04 -19.67 -2.04
CA ARG A 180 1.75 -18.91 -3.26
C ARG A 180 0.60 -17.89 -3.15
N GLY A 181 0.08 -17.65 -1.95
CA GLY A 181 -0.77 -16.50 -1.67
C GLY A 181 -0.06 -15.18 -1.97
N ARG A 182 -0.82 -14.12 -2.24
CA ARG A 182 -0.29 -12.83 -2.71
C ARG A 182 -0.59 -11.73 -1.71
N LEU A 183 0.37 -10.87 -1.45
CA LEU A 183 0.22 -9.71 -0.56
C LEU A 183 0.52 -8.42 -1.33
N ALA A 184 -0.32 -7.40 -1.14
CA ALA A 184 -0.01 -6.02 -1.47
C ALA A 184 -0.11 -5.15 -0.22
N ALA A 185 0.98 -4.45 0.10
CA ALA A 185 1.03 -3.50 1.21
C ALA A 185 1.42 -2.11 0.72
N ILE A 186 0.66 -1.09 1.11
CA ILE A 186 1.05 0.31 0.92
C ILE A 186 1.68 0.85 2.20
N VAL A 187 2.95 1.26 2.12
CA VAL A 187 3.75 1.67 3.28
C VAL A 187 4.64 2.86 2.94
N PRO A 188 5.19 3.59 3.92
CA PRO A 188 6.15 4.65 3.66
C PRO A 188 7.38 4.10 2.92
N GLN A 189 7.91 4.88 1.97
CA GLN A 189 9.11 4.50 1.22
C GLN A 189 10.28 4.12 2.15
N SER A 190 10.40 4.81 3.29
CA SER A 190 11.41 4.53 4.32
C SER A 190 11.39 3.10 4.88
N ALA A 191 10.24 2.42 4.89
CA ALA A 191 10.11 1.04 5.35
C ALA A 191 10.87 0.05 4.45
N MET A 192 11.02 0.37 3.17
CA MET A 192 11.69 -0.50 2.18
C MET A 192 13.22 -0.35 2.12
N VAL A 193 13.77 0.64 2.84
CA VAL A 193 15.23 0.89 2.89
C VAL A 193 15.95 -0.19 3.71
N GLY A 194 15.42 -0.55 4.88
CA GLY A 194 16.13 -1.40 5.83
C GLY A 194 17.21 -0.65 6.63
N LYS A 195 16.84 0.49 7.25
CA LYS A 195 17.79 1.39 7.92
C LYS A 195 18.44 0.78 9.16
N THR A 196 17.71 -0.04 9.90
CA THR A 196 18.18 -0.60 11.18
C THR A 196 18.61 -2.05 11.04
N ARG A 197 19.41 -2.56 11.98
CA ARG A 197 19.87 -3.96 11.98
C ARG A 197 18.69 -4.92 12.01
N GLU A 198 17.65 -4.56 12.76
CA GLU A 198 16.41 -5.31 12.90
C GLU A 198 15.63 -5.33 11.58
N ASP A 199 15.51 -4.20 10.88
CA ASP A 199 14.87 -4.16 9.55
C ASP A 199 15.61 -5.04 8.53
N LYS A 200 16.95 -4.98 8.53
CA LYS A 200 17.79 -5.83 7.67
C LYS A 200 17.58 -7.31 7.95
N ALA A 201 17.52 -7.68 9.23
CA ALA A 201 17.24 -9.06 9.63
C ALA A 201 15.84 -9.51 9.19
N LEU A 202 14.85 -8.61 9.28
CA LEU A 202 13.48 -8.89 8.87
C LEU A 202 13.34 -9.03 7.35
N LYS A 203 13.99 -8.17 6.56
CA LYS A 203 14.08 -8.32 5.10
C LYS A 203 14.71 -9.66 4.72
N ALA A 204 15.78 -10.06 5.40
CA ALA A 204 16.41 -11.37 5.19
C ALA A 204 15.47 -12.54 5.56
N ALA A 205 14.72 -12.42 6.65
CA ALA A 205 13.74 -13.41 7.07
C ALA A 205 12.59 -13.54 6.07
N ILE A 206 12.08 -12.41 5.56
CA ILE A 206 11.06 -12.35 4.52
C ILE A 206 11.58 -13.07 3.26
N MET A 207 12.74 -12.70 2.73
CA MET A 207 13.30 -13.33 1.52
C MET A 207 13.60 -14.82 1.69
N LYS A 208 13.91 -15.28 2.90
CA LYS A 208 14.15 -16.70 3.17
C LYS A 208 12.88 -17.55 3.04
N LYS A 209 11.70 -16.98 3.26
CA LYS A 209 10.40 -17.70 3.26
C LYS A 209 9.46 -17.30 2.12
N HIS A 210 9.64 -16.09 1.60
CA HIS A 210 8.71 -15.39 0.72
C HIS A 210 9.47 -14.70 -0.40
N THR A 211 8.74 -14.32 -1.44
CA THR A 211 9.29 -13.74 -2.65
C THR A 211 8.78 -12.32 -2.80
N LEU A 212 9.67 -11.33 -2.85
CA LEU A 212 9.35 -9.99 -3.33
C LEU A 212 9.13 -10.04 -4.85
N ASP A 213 7.97 -9.57 -5.32
CA ASP A 213 7.61 -9.56 -6.74
C ASP A 213 7.82 -8.19 -7.37
N ALA A 214 7.36 -7.13 -6.69
CA ALA A 214 7.51 -5.77 -7.16
C ALA A 214 7.44 -4.72 -6.04
N VAL A 215 8.00 -3.54 -6.30
CA VAL A 215 7.77 -2.33 -5.50
C VAL A 215 7.46 -1.16 -6.43
N LEU A 216 6.31 -0.54 -6.24
CA LEU A 216 5.84 0.61 -7.01
C LEU A 216 5.99 1.87 -6.16
N THR A 217 6.73 2.86 -6.63
CA THR A 217 6.78 4.20 -6.02
C THR A 217 5.54 4.96 -6.44
N MET A 218 4.71 5.37 -5.47
CA MET A 218 3.40 5.96 -5.75
C MET A 218 3.46 7.48 -5.83
N ASN A 219 2.38 8.08 -6.34
CA ASN A 219 2.18 9.52 -6.36
C ASN A 219 2.45 10.13 -4.96
N PRO A 220 3.36 11.13 -4.85
CA PRO A 220 3.64 11.85 -3.60
C PRO A 220 2.39 12.39 -2.88
N ASP A 221 1.36 12.73 -3.64
CA ASP A 221 0.10 13.28 -3.16
C ASP A 221 -0.98 12.21 -2.89
N THR A 222 -0.66 10.91 -3.01
CA THR A 222 -1.60 9.80 -2.72
C THR A 222 -2.31 10.02 -1.39
N PHE A 223 -1.55 10.43 -0.37
CA PHE A 223 -2.08 10.82 0.92
C PHE A 223 -1.82 12.30 1.20
N HIS A 224 -2.36 13.16 0.33
CA HIS A 224 -2.27 14.61 0.42
C HIS A 224 -2.56 15.14 1.84
N GLY A 225 -1.68 16.02 2.34
CA GLY A 225 -1.80 16.65 3.65
C GLY A 225 -1.06 15.93 4.80
N ILE A 226 -0.43 14.77 4.55
CA ILE A 226 0.31 14.01 5.57
C ILE A 226 1.83 14.19 5.44
N GLY A 227 2.32 14.39 4.22
CA GLY A 227 3.76 14.56 3.95
C GLY A 227 4.55 13.24 3.96
N THR A 228 3.91 12.10 3.66
CA THR A 228 4.58 10.80 3.57
C THR A 228 4.52 10.26 2.14
N HIS A 229 5.69 10.07 1.53
CA HIS A 229 5.81 9.33 0.27
C HIS A 229 5.70 7.82 0.53
N VAL A 230 4.91 7.15 -0.30
CA VAL A 230 4.54 5.75 -0.10
C VAL A 230 4.90 4.90 -1.30
N VAL A 231 5.03 3.60 -1.04
CA VAL A 231 5.25 2.57 -2.04
C VAL A 231 4.22 1.46 -1.86
N VAL A 232 3.84 0.81 -2.95
CA VAL A 232 3.11 -0.47 -2.91
C VAL A 232 4.11 -1.60 -3.11
N ALA A 233 4.26 -2.47 -2.11
CA ALA A 233 5.10 -3.64 -2.18
C ALA A 233 4.26 -4.90 -2.40
N LEU A 234 4.62 -5.70 -3.41
CA LEU A 234 3.94 -6.91 -3.82
C LEU A 234 4.81 -8.14 -3.49
N PHE A 235 4.19 -9.15 -2.88
CA PHE A 235 4.88 -10.37 -2.47
C PHE A 235 4.08 -11.63 -2.81
N THR A 236 4.81 -12.73 -2.99
CA THR A 236 4.28 -14.10 -3.02
C THR A 236 4.73 -14.85 -1.75
N ALA A 237 3.76 -15.35 -0.98
CA ALA A 237 3.98 -16.04 0.28
C ALA A 237 4.39 -17.51 0.10
N GLY A 238 5.02 -18.08 1.12
CA GLY A 238 5.45 -19.48 1.16
C GLY A 238 6.46 -19.95 0.08
N VAL A 239 7.03 -19.03 -0.71
CA VAL A 239 8.05 -19.34 -1.72
C VAL A 239 9.31 -18.51 -1.42
N PRO A 240 10.44 -19.13 -1.00
CA PRO A 240 11.70 -18.41 -0.79
C PRO A 240 12.12 -17.61 -2.04
N HIS A 241 12.66 -16.41 -1.84
CA HIS A 241 13.10 -15.55 -2.93
C HIS A 241 14.23 -16.24 -3.72
N PRO A 242 14.03 -16.56 -5.01
CA PRO A 242 15.06 -17.21 -5.82
C PRO A 242 16.21 -16.25 -6.11
N GLU A 243 17.45 -16.76 -6.09
CA GLU A 243 18.68 -15.96 -6.29
C GLU A 243 18.66 -15.15 -7.59
N HIS A 244 18.20 -15.76 -8.69
CA HIS A 244 18.16 -15.14 -10.02
C HIS A 244 16.79 -14.57 -10.40
N LYS A 245 15.88 -14.41 -9.42
CA LYS A 245 14.57 -13.79 -9.71
C LYS A 245 14.76 -12.29 -9.91
N LYS A 246 14.28 -11.80 -11.04
CA LYS A 246 14.14 -10.35 -11.26
C LYS A 246 12.88 -9.83 -10.57
N THR A 247 13.07 -8.89 -9.64
CA THR A 247 12.01 -8.09 -9.02
C THR A 247 11.78 -6.84 -9.86
N ALA A 248 10.52 -6.43 -10.00
CA ALA A 248 10.17 -5.20 -10.70
C ALA A 248 10.14 -4.00 -9.75
N PHE A 249 10.91 -2.97 -10.04
CA PHE A 249 10.81 -1.67 -9.37
C PHE A 249 10.22 -0.67 -10.35
N ILE A 250 9.13 -0.01 -9.97
CA ILE A 250 8.33 0.80 -10.90
C ILE A 250 8.19 2.21 -10.33
N ASP A 251 8.44 3.24 -11.14
CA ASP A 251 8.09 4.63 -10.82
C ASP A 251 6.66 4.92 -11.32
N PHE A 252 5.70 4.92 -10.40
CA PHE A 252 4.30 5.22 -10.65
C PHE A 252 3.87 6.53 -9.95
N LYS A 253 4.77 7.52 -9.89
CA LYS A 253 4.47 8.83 -9.30
C LYS A 253 3.44 9.62 -10.11
N ASP A 254 3.47 9.54 -11.44
CA ASP A 254 2.45 10.12 -12.33
C ASP A 254 1.33 9.10 -12.58
N ASP A 255 0.50 8.88 -11.57
CA ASP A 255 -0.65 7.96 -11.62
C ASP A 255 -1.90 8.58 -12.31
N GLY A 256 -1.78 9.80 -12.86
CA GLY A 256 -2.90 10.54 -13.46
C GLY A 256 -3.78 11.26 -12.44
N TYR A 257 -3.38 11.34 -11.17
CA TYR A 257 -4.04 12.16 -10.16
C TYR A 257 -3.23 13.40 -9.81
N LYS A 258 -3.93 14.50 -9.51
CA LYS A 258 -3.32 15.73 -9.01
C LYS A 258 -4.16 16.37 -7.92
N VAL A 259 -3.51 17.12 -7.05
CA VAL A 259 -4.19 17.90 -6.02
C VAL A 259 -4.82 19.13 -6.64
N ARG A 260 -6.11 19.35 -6.38
CA ARG A 260 -6.78 20.63 -6.63
C ARG A 260 -7.14 21.29 -5.31
N GLN A 261 -6.86 22.59 -5.23
CA GLN A 261 -7.18 23.42 -4.07
C GLN A 261 -8.69 23.28 -3.73
N HIS A 262 -9.00 23.13 -2.45
CA HIS A 262 -10.36 22.92 -1.90
C HIS A 262 -11.09 21.62 -2.28
N VAL A 263 -10.53 20.78 -3.16
CA VAL A 263 -11.13 19.49 -3.56
C VAL A 263 -10.32 18.31 -3.03
N GLY A 264 -8.99 18.41 -3.08
CA GLY A 264 -8.06 17.32 -2.77
C GLY A 264 -7.58 16.60 -4.03
N LEU A 265 -7.18 15.34 -3.87
CA LEU A 265 -6.66 14.50 -4.95
C LEU A 265 -7.78 14.13 -5.94
N VAL A 266 -7.59 14.45 -7.22
CA VAL A 266 -8.57 14.21 -8.30
C VAL A 266 -7.90 13.71 -9.57
N ASP A 267 -8.64 12.93 -10.35
CA ASP A 267 -8.24 12.51 -11.68
C ASP A 267 -8.04 13.73 -12.59
N ASP A 268 -6.92 13.77 -13.31
CA ASP A 268 -6.61 14.81 -14.27
C ASP A 268 -7.01 14.48 -15.72
N GLY A 269 -7.64 13.32 -15.93
CA GLY A 269 -8.09 12.79 -17.21
C GLY A 269 -7.22 11.65 -17.73
N ARG A 270 -6.09 11.35 -17.08
CA ARG A 270 -5.13 10.33 -17.52
C ARG A 270 -5.11 9.08 -16.63
N ALA A 271 -5.84 9.05 -15.51
CA ALA A 271 -5.75 7.95 -14.53
C ALA A 271 -6.02 6.57 -15.13
N GLU A 272 -7.03 6.46 -16.01
CA GLU A 272 -7.36 5.19 -16.67
C GLU A 272 -6.23 4.72 -17.60
N ASP A 273 -5.66 5.64 -18.40
CA ASP A 273 -4.58 5.34 -19.34
C ASP A 273 -3.29 4.97 -18.58
N ARG A 274 -2.96 5.69 -17.50
CA ARG A 274 -1.82 5.39 -16.62
C ARG A 274 -1.97 4.02 -15.97
N ARG A 275 -3.17 3.68 -15.50
CA ARG A 275 -3.47 2.37 -14.91
C ARG A 275 -3.35 1.25 -15.95
N LYS A 276 -3.91 1.42 -17.15
CA LYS A 276 -3.79 0.45 -18.25
C LYS A 276 -2.33 0.23 -18.65
N HIS A 277 -1.57 1.31 -18.76
CA HIS A 277 -0.14 1.26 -19.06
C HIS A 277 0.62 0.46 -18.01
N LEU A 278 0.44 0.76 -16.72
CA LEU A 278 1.03 -0.01 -15.62
C LEU A 278 0.71 -1.51 -15.72
N MET A 279 -0.56 -1.86 -15.95
CA MET A 279 -0.96 -3.28 -16.07
C MET A 279 -0.31 -3.96 -17.28
N SER A 280 -0.27 -3.28 -18.44
CA SER A 280 0.34 -3.84 -19.65
C SER A 280 1.85 -4.09 -19.49
N VAL A 281 2.55 -3.17 -18.83
CA VAL A 281 3.99 -3.29 -18.62
C VAL A 281 4.29 -4.31 -17.53
N PHE A 282 3.55 -4.29 -16.42
CA PHE A 282 3.82 -5.15 -15.27
C PHE A 282 3.36 -6.60 -15.48
N ASN A 283 2.09 -6.80 -15.87
CA ASN A 283 1.48 -8.13 -16.00
C ASN A 283 1.75 -8.76 -17.36
N ASP A 284 1.60 -7.99 -18.45
CA ASP A 284 1.71 -8.54 -19.82
C ASP A 284 3.15 -8.49 -20.37
N GLY A 285 4.06 -7.81 -19.65
CA GLY A 285 5.46 -7.74 -20.01
C GLY A 285 5.76 -6.86 -21.22
N VAL A 286 4.88 -5.91 -21.53
CA VAL A 286 5.14 -4.89 -22.56
C VAL A 286 6.43 -4.14 -22.18
N PRO A 287 7.41 -4.03 -23.11
CA PRO A 287 8.63 -3.29 -22.84
C PRO A 287 8.36 -1.82 -22.57
N ASP A 288 9.13 -1.24 -21.64
CA ASP A 288 9.14 0.18 -21.33
C ASP A 288 10.56 0.63 -21.02
N ASP A 289 10.74 1.94 -20.84
CA ASP A 289 12.02 2.51 -20.43
C ASP A 289 12.34 2.22 -18.95
N THR A 290 13.62 2.42 -18.60
CA THR A 290 14.12 2.23 -17.23
C THR A 290 13.63 3.32 -16.28
N HIS A 291 13.19 4.47 -16.81
CA HIS A 291 12.59 5.53 -16.01
C HIS A 291 11.27 5.04 -15.39
N PHE A 292 10.47 4.29 -16.14
CA PHE A 292 9.24 3.68 -15.64
C PHE A 292 9.48 2.38 -14.88
N ILE A 293 10.24 1.42 -15.41
CA ILE A 293 10.41 0.10 -14.79
C ILE A 293 11.83 -0.47 -14.89
N VAL A 294 12.35 -0.94 -13.76
CA VAL A 294 13.62 -1.67 -13.68
C VAL A 294 13.35 -3.09 -13.18
N ARG A 295 13.76 -4.10 -13.95
CA ARG A 295 13.70 -5.52 -13.54
C ARG A 295 15.09 -6.04 -13.25
N THR A 296 15.40 -6.25 -11.97
CA THR A 296 16.74 -6.63 -11.50
C THR A 296 16.69 -7.65 -10.38
N GLU A 297 17.79 -8.39 -10.21
CA GLU A 297 18.02 -9.20 -9.01
C GLU A 297 18.15 -8.28 -7.80
N VAL A 298 17.68 -8.74 -6.65
CA VAL A 298 17.65 -7.97 -5.40
C VAL A 298 17.95 -8.88 -4.22
N THR A 299 18.63 -8.32 -3.24
CA THR A 299 19.01 -8.96 -1.99
C THR A 299 18.35 -8.28 -0.79
N ALA A 300 18.47 -8.89 0.38
CA ALA A 300 17.94 -8.32 1.61
C ALA A 300 18.69 -7.04 2.06
N THR A 301 19.92 -6.82 1.56
CA THR A 301 20.75 -5.68 1.92
C THR A 301 20.51 -4.44 1.05
N ASP A 302 19.91 -4.60 -0.12
CA ASP A 302 19.60 -3.51 -1.04
C ASP A 302 18.41 -2.69 -0.55
N GLU A 303 18.27 -1.44 -1.00
CA GLU A 303 17.06 -0.66 -0.76
C GLU A 303 15.99 -1.08 -1.76
N TRP A 304 14.84 -1.57 -1.30
CA TRP A 304 13.79 -2.09 -2.18
C TRP A 304 12.96 -0.93 -2.77
N GLN A 305 13.60 -0.11 -3.61
CA GLN A 305 13.02 1.10 -4.18
C GLN A 305 13.52 1.30 -5.61
N HIS A 306 12.67 1.86 -6.48
CA HIS A 306 13.05 2.19 -7.85
C HIS A 306 14.29 3.07 -7.94
N SER A 307 14.37 4.14 -7.13
CA SER A 307 15.51 5.07 -7.13
C SER A 307 16.86 4.45 -6.73
N TYR A 308 16.87 3.27 -6.11
CA TYR A 308 18.11 2.55 -5.79
C TYR A 308 18.68 1.81 -7.01
N PHE A 309 17.80 1.31 -7.88
CA PHE A 309 18.17 0.51 -9.06
C PHE A 309 18.15 1.31 -10.36
N TYR A 310 17.42 2.43 -10.39
CA TYR A 310 17.38 3.34 -11.51
C TYR A 310 18.59 4.27 -11.50
N PHE A 311 19.28 4.35 -12.64
CA PHE A 311 20.37 5.28 -12.86
C PHE A 311 20.01 6.15 -14.06
N ASN A 312 19.81 7.45 -13.83
CA ASN A 312 19.69 8.43 -14.91
C ASN A 312 21.11 8.88 -15.29
N ASP A 313 21.59 8.45 -16.45
CA ASP A 313 22.87 8.87 -17.01
C ASP A 313 22.77 10.18 -17.81
N GLN A 314 21.56 10.71 -18.01
CA GLN A 314 21.39 12.00 -18.67
C GLN A 314 21.72 13.13 -17.70
N PRO A 315 22.69 14.00 -18.02
CA PRO A 315 22.95 15.18 -17.23
C PRO A 315 21.70 16.09 -17.25
N PRO A 316 21.38 16.78 -16.14
CA PRO A 316 20.26 17.70 -16.10
C PRO A 316 20.39 18.74 -17.21
N THR A 317 19.26 19.11 -17.80
CA THR A 317 19.21 20.16 -18.81
C THR A 317 19.62 21.51 -18.19
N GLU A 318 20.05 22.46 -19.04
CA GLU A 318 20.37 23.81 -18.58
C GLU A 318 19.17 24.47 -17.90
N GLU A 319 17.95 24.22 -18.39
CA GLU A 319 16.71 24.72 -17.79
C GLU A 319 16.46 24.16 -16.38
N GLU A 320 16.61 22.86 -16.18
CA GLU A 320 16.49 22.22 -14.86
C GLU A 320 17.56 22.70 -13.88
N PHE A 321 18.78 22.89 -14.37
CA PHE A 321 19.88 23.47 -13.58
C PHE A 321 19.53 24.89 -13.13
N LEU A 322 19.09 25.75 -14.06
CA LEU A 322 18.69 27.12 -13.76
C LEU A 322 17.50 27.18 -12.82
N SER A 323 16.50 26.30 -12.97
CA SER A 323 15.38 26.18 -12.04
C SER A 323 15.85 25.82 -10.63
N THR A 324 16.74 24.83 -10.50
CA THR A 324 17.29 24.42 -9.20
C THR A 324 18.09 25.54 -8.54
N VAL A 325 18.86 26.30 -9.31
CA VAL A 325 19.57 27.49 -8.82
C VAL A 325 18.59 28.56 -8.37
N ALA A 326 17.52 28.82 -9.14
CA ALA A 326 16.50 29.80 -8.77
C ALA A 326 15.78 29.41 -7.47
N ASP A 327 15.42 28.13 -7.30
CA ASP A 327 14.83 27.60 -6.08
C ASP A 327 15.77 27.74 -4.88
N TYR A 328 17.06 27.40 -5.07
CA TYR A 328 18.06 27.55 -4.04
C TYR A 328 18.25 29.00 -3.60
N VAL A 329 18.36 29.95 -4.55
CA VAL A 329 18.47 31.38 -4.24
C VAL A 329 17.21 31.88 -3.54
N THR A 330 16.03 31.44 -3.98
CA THR A 330 14.74 31.78 -3.34
C THR A 330 14.70 31.28 -1.91
N TRP A 331 15.11 30.04 -1.67
CA TRP A 331 15.23 29.46 -0.34
C TRP A 331 16.24 30.21 0.54
N GLN A 332 17.43 30.55 0.01
CA GLN A 332 18.43 31.32 0.73
C GLN A 332 17.88 32.70 1.15
N VAL A 333 17.26 33.43 0.22
CA VAL A 333 16.63 34.72 0.51
C VAL A 333 15.56 34.56 1.58
N ASN A 334 14.71 33.52 1.50
CA ASN A 334 13.70 33.22 2.49
C ASN A 334 14.31 32.98 3.89
N MET A 335 15.40 32.22 3.98
CA MET A 335 16.12 32.00 5.25
C MET A 335 16.65 33.31 5.84
N HIS A 336 17.25 34.19 5.04
CA HIS A 336 17.74 35.49 5.51
C HIS A 336 16.60 36.42 5.94
N THR A 337 15.50 36.50 5.20
CA THR A 337 14.37 37.39 5.53
C THR A 337 13.62 36.96 6.79
N HIS A 338 13.65 35.67 7.14
CA HIS A 338 13.06 35.15 8.38
C HIS A 338 14.06 35.06 9.54
N GLY A 339 15.25 35.68 9.43
CA GLY A 339 16.24 35.74 10.51
C GLY A 339 16.98 34.42 10.78
N LEU A 340 16.90 33.45 9.86
CA LEU A 340 17.57 32.15 9.92
C LEU A 340 18.85 32.09 9.07
N GLY A 341 19.27 33.23 8.49
CA GLY A 341 20.41 33.32 7.59
C GLY A 341 21.75 32.84 8.17
N ASP A 342 21.95 33.00 9.48
CA ASP A 342 23.17 32.54 10.16
C ASP A 342 23.32 31.02 10.14
N LEU A 343 22.21 30.27 10.00
CA LEU A 343 22.23 28.80 9.93
C LEU A 343 22.78 28.27 8.58
N ILE A 344 22.71 29.09 7.54
CA ILE A 344 23.04 28.71 6.16
C ILE A 344 24.26 29.45 5.62
N THR A 345 24.76 30.44 6.37
CA THR A 345 25.97 31.17 6.02
C THR A 345 27.17 30.26 6.33
N PRO A 346 28.01 29.91 5.34
CA PRO A 346 29.20 29.11 5.59
C PRO A 346 30.06 29.77 6.66
N ALA A 347 30.51 28.99 7.65
CA ALA A 347 31.49 29.48 8.61
C ALA A 347 32.74 29.94 7.85
N LYS A 348 33.23 31.15 8.14
CA LYS A 348 34.48 31.62 7.55
C LYS A 348 35.57 30.63 7.91
N ASP A 349 36.29 30.13 6.90
CA ASP A 349 37.49 29.34 7.13
C ASP A 349 38.41 30.13 8.05
N VAL A 350 38.63 29.60 9.25
CA VAL A 350 39.71 30.08 10.10
C VAL A 350 40.97 29.59 9.43
N GLU A 351 41.60 30.46 8.62
CA GLU A 351 42.98 30.27 8.20
C GLU A 351 43.79 29.96 9.47
N LYS A 352 44.17 28.69 9.64
CA LYS A 352 45.17 28.31 10.61
C LYS A 352 46.47 28.91 10.10
N ASP A 353 46.79 30.11 10.58
CA ASP A 353 48.13 30.66 10.53
C ASP A 353 49.09 29.62 11.10
N VAL A 354 49.76 28.89 10.22
CA VAL A 354 50.91 28.06 10.56
C VAL A 354 52.04 29.04 10.85
N LYS A 355 52.37 29.20 12.13
CA LYS A 355 53.65 29.74 12.59
C LYS A 355 54.42 28.69 13.37
#